data_AF-B8IQN3-F1
#
_entry.id   AF-B8IQN3-F1
#
_cell.length_a   1.000
_cell.length_b   1.000
_cell.length_c   1.000
_cell.angle_alpha   90.00
_cell.angle_beta   90.00
_cell.angle_gamma   90.00
#
_symmetry.space_group_name_H-M   'P 1'
#
loop_
_entity.id
_entity.type
_entity.pdbx_description
1 polymer ?
#
loop_
_entity_poly.entity_id
_entity_poly.type
_entity_poly.pdbx_seq_one_letter_code
_entity_poly.pdbx_strand_id
1 'polypeptide(L)' 'MPKFHVVGKVVGSKYLGCFEAATAEEAVEKALNEAGGPISLCHQCTDECEDGCVEDARADLAKE' A
#
# COMPACT_ATOMS: atom_id res chain seq x y z
N MET A 1 36.69 9.18 4.98
CA MET A 1 35.99 8.10 4.26
C MET A 1 34.61 8.60 3.87
N PRO A 2 34.06 8.23 2.69
CA PRO A 2 32.70 8.61 2.33
C PRO A 2 31.68 7.91 3.23
N LYS A 3 30.56 8.59 3.51
CA LYS A 3 29.38 8.02 4.17
C LYS A 3 28.30 7.84 3.12
N PHE A 4 27.58 6.73 3.18
CA PHE A 4 26.48 6.41 2.28
C PHE A 4 25.22 6.17 3.10
N HIS A 5 24.07 6.65 2.62
CA HIS A 5 22.77 6.18 3.10
C HIS A 5 22.43 4.89 2.37
N VAL A 6 21.96 3.89 3.10
CA VAL A 6 21.53 2.60 2.57
C VAL A 6 20.08 2.43 2.94
N VAL A 7 19.23 2.26 1.92
CA VAL A 7 17.80 1.99 2.09
C VAL A 7 17.50 0.56 1.66
N GLY A 8 16.56 -0.09 2.34
CA GLY A 8 16.09 -1.44 2.04
C GLY A 8 14.60 -1.43 1.71
N LYS A 9 14.18 -2.29 0.76
CA LYS A 9 12.76 -2.46 0.43
C LYS A 9 12.12 -3.44 1.42
N VAL A 10 11.17 -2.96 2.21
CA VAL A 10 10.28 -3.78 3.03
C VAL A 10 8.98 -4.00 2.27
N VAL A 11 8.50 -5.24 2.20
CA VAL A 11 7.26 -5.60 1.48
C VAL A 11 6.19 -6.04 2.47
N GLY A 12 5.01 -5.42 2.37
CA GLY A 12 3.82 -5.76 3.15
C GLY A 12 2.55 -5.37 2.40
N SER A 13 1.43 -6.02 2.72
CA SER A 13 0.12 -5.68 2.15
C SER A 13 -0.71 -4.90 3.17
N LYS A 14 -1.37 -3.84 2.70
CA LYS A 14 -2.34 -3.07 3.47
C LYS A 14 -3.75 -3.43 3.03
N TYR A 15 -4.67 -3.61 3.98
CA TYR A 15 -6.09 -3.72 3.65
C TYR A 15 -6.61 -2.34 3.20
N LEU A 16 -7.11 -2.27 1.96
CA LEU A 16 -7.63 -1.03 1.36
C LEU A 16 -9.14 -0.87 1.50
N GLY A 17 -9.85 -1.93 1.92
CA GLY A 17 -11.31 -1.96 2.01
C GLY A 17 -11.92 -3.15 1.30
N CYS A 18 -13.25 -3.20 1.31
CA CYS A 18 -14.05 -4.17 0.55
C CYS A 18 -14.86 -3.38 -0.49
N PHE A 19 -14.72 -3.75 -1.76
CA PHE A 19 -15.28 -3.00 -2.88
C PHE A 19 -16.17 -3.92 -3.71
N GLU A 20 -17.40 -3.48 -3.98
CA GLU A 20 -18.27 -4.15 -4.94
C GLU A 20 -17.84 -3.79 -6.37
N ALA A 21 -17.57 -4.81 -7.19
CA ALA A 21 -17.13 -4.66 -8.58
C ALA A 21 -17.46 -5.92 -9.40
N ALA A 22 -17.55 -5.78 -10.73
CA ALA A 22 -17.79 -6.90 -11.63
C ALA A 22 -16.54 -7.76 -11.87
N THR A 23 -15.35 -7.19 -11.76
CA THR A 23 -14.07 -7.91 -11.85
C THR A 23 -13.08 -7.47 -10.77
N ALA A 24 -12.02 -8.27 -10.57
CA ALA A 24 -10.95 -7.95 -9.63
C ALA A 24 -10.20 -6.67 -10.04
N GLU A 25 -10.00 -6.44 -11.33
CA GLU A 25 -9.35 -5.25 -11.88
C GLU A 25 -10.15 -3.99 -11.57
N GLU A 26 -11.49 -4.04 -11.72
CA GLU A 26 -12.36 -2.93 -11.36
C GLU A 26 -12.32 -2.65 -9.84
N ALA A 27 -12.26 -3.70 -9.00
CA ALA A 27 -12.10 -3.53 -7.56
C ALA A 27 -10.77 -2.85 -7.19
N VAL A 28 -9.68 -3.21 -7.86
CA VAL A 28 -8.36 -2.59 -7.69
C VAL A 28 -8.37 -1.13 -8.13
N GLU A 29 -8.97 -0.81 -9.27
CA GLU A 29 -9.08 0.57 -9.75
C GLU A 29 -9.86 1.45 -8.77
N LYS A 30 -11.00 0.96 -8.25
CA LYS A 30 -11.76 1.66 -7.20
C LYS A 30 -10.91 1.86 -5.94
N ALA A 31 -10.23 0.82 -5.47
CA ALA A 31 -9.40 0.87 -4.28
C ALA A 31 -8.24 1.87 -4.42
N LEU A 32 -7.58 1.94 -5.58
CA LEU A 32 -6.49 2.89 -5.81
C LEU A 32 -6.99 4.32 -5.97
N ASN A 33 -8.16 4.54 -6.58
CA ASN A 33 -8.76 5.87 -6.68
C ASN A 33 -9.20 6.42 -5.31
N GLU A 34 -9.70 5.56 -4.41
CA GLU A 34 -10.15 5.99 -3.08
C GLU A 34 -9.02 5.99 -2.02
N ALA A 35 -8.06 5.06 -2.12
CA ALA A 35 -7.07 4.77 -1.09
C ALA A 35 -5.61 4.65 -1.57
N GLY A 36 -5.33 4.85 -2.87
CA GLY A 36 -4.00 4.74 -3.48
C GLY A 36 -3.06 5.94 -3.23
N GLY A 37 -3.15 6.55 -2.04
CA GLY A 37 -2.39 7.74 -1.67
C GLY A 37 -1.34 7.48 -0.57
N PRO A 38 -0.83 8.56 0.06
CA PRO A 38 0.00 8.47 1.24
C PRO A 38 -0.67 7.63 2.32
N ILE A 39 0.06 6.67 2.90
CA ILE A 39 -0.49 5.83 3.95
C ILE A 39 -0.15 6.38 5.32
N SER A 40 -1.14 6.37 6.22
CA SER A 40 -0.85 6.52 7.64
C SER A 40 -0.05 5.31 8.11
N LEU A 41 1.19 5.59 8.53
CA LEU A 41 2.09 4.66 9.16
C LEU A 41 2.08 4.89 10.67
N CYS A 42 2.38 3.84 11.44
CA CYS A 42 2.63 4.03 12.87
C CYS A 42 3.90 4.88 13.06
N HIS A 43 4.06 5.48 14.24
CA HIS A 43 5.20 6.38 14.54
C HIS A 43 6.56 5.79 14.11
N GLN A 44 6.80 4.51 14.42
CA GLN A 44 8.05 3.85 14.06
C GLN A 44 8.27 3.79 12.55
N CYS A 45 7.24 3.39 11.78
CA CYS A 45 7.36 3.28 10.34
C CYS A 45 7.42 4.66 9.66
N THR A 46 6.80 5.69 10.23
CA THR A 46 6.93 7.07 9.72
C THR A 46 8.34 7.64 9.90
N ASP A 47 9.05 7.23 10.95
CA ASP A 47 10.43 7.68 11.19
C ASP A 47 11.46 6.96 10.29
N GLU A 48 11.13 5.76 9.81
CA GLU A 48 12.05 4.91 9.01
C GLU A 48 11.75 4.90 7.50
N CYS A 49 10.49 5.08 7.10
CA CYS A 49 10.07 5.08 5.70
C CYS A 49 9.97 6.52 5.16
N GLU A 50 10.83 6.86 4.20
CA GLU A 50 10.81 8.19 3.57
C GLU A 50 9.56 8.42 2.70
N ASP A 51 9.05 7.37 2.02
CA ASP A 51 7.93 7.45 1.06
C ASP A 51 6.87 6.36 1.29
N GLY A 52 6.13 6.44 2.40
CA GLY A 52 5.04 5.51 2.69
C GLY A 52 3.83 5.68 1.76
N CYS A 53 3.74 4.87 0.70
CA CYS A 53 2.60 4.86 -0.23
C CYS A 53 2.20 3.43 -0.68
N VAL A 54 1.01 3.29 -1.25
CA VAL A 54 0.56 2.06 -1.93
C VAL A 54 0.99 2.14 -3.39
N GLU A 55 2.00 1.35 -3.79
CA GLU A 55 2.47 1.30 -5.19
C GLU A 55 1.69 0.29 -6.06
N ASP A 56 1.16 -0.78 -5.44
CA ASP A 56 0.47 -1.87 -6.13
C ASP A 56 -0.62 -2.49 -5.24
N ALA A 57 -1.66 -3.06 -5.85
CA ALA A 57 -2.80 -3.66 -5.18
C ALA A 57 -3.34 -4.89 -5.92
N ARG A 58 -3.89 -5.84 -5.15
CA ARG A 58 -4.56 -7.03 -5.67
C ARG A 58 -5.90 -7.22 -4.96
N ALA A 59 -6.89 -7.72 -5.69
CA ALA A 59 -8.19 -8.08 -5.14
C ALA A 59 -8.34 -9.61 -5.10
N ASP A 60 -8.76 -10.12 -3.95
CA ASP A 60 -9.17 -11.51 -3.74
C ASP A 60 -10.68 -11.52 -3.42
N LEU A 61 -11.38 -12.61 -3.72
CA LEU A 61 -12.79 -12.77 -3.32
C LEU A 61 -12.92 -12.71 -1.79
N ALA A 62 -13.81 -11.85 -1.30
CA ALA A 62 -14.14 -11.80 0.12
C ALA A 62 -14.68 -13.17 0.57
N LYS A 63 -14.10 -13.72 1.64
CA LYS A 63 -14.63 -14.91 2.29
C LYS A 63 -15.68 -14.47 3.30
N GLU A 64 -16.83 -15.14 3.29
CA GLU A 64 -17.90 -14.97 4.28
C GLU A 64 -17.42 -15.28 5.71
#